data_AF-A0A1H3KUA8-F1
#
_entry.id   AF-A0A1H3KUA8-F1
#
_cell.length_a   1.000
_cell.length_b   1.000
_cell.length_c   1.000
_cell.angle_alpha   90.00
_cell.angle_beta   90.00
_cell.angle_gamma   90.00
#
_symmetry.space_group_name_H-M   'P 1'
#
loop_
_entity.id
_entity.type
_entity.pdbx_description
1 polymer ?
#
loop_
_entity_poly.entity_id
_entity_poly.type
_entity_poly.pdbx_seq_one_letter_code
_entity_poly.pdbx_strand_id
1 'polypeptide(L)'
;MSEVVPAISGPKRPQDLVALTDARSAFRREMEETFKRPLNKDITVKGEDYTLSSGDVVIASITSCTNTSNPYVMIGAGLVAKKAAALGITRKPWVKTSLAPGSQVVSAYLEAAGLQEELDKIGFNLVGYGCTTCIGNSGPLQPEISQAIAEGDLVATSVLSGNRNFEGRISPDVRANYLASPPLVVVYALAGTMDIDISKDPITQTADGKDVYLKDLWPSTEEIAALVEKTVTRAAFQEKYAAVFKGDEKWQAVKTSTGETYDWPSASTYVQNPPYFKDMSKTPGTIQNIENAKVLAVLGDMVTTDHISPAGSFKETTPAGQYLTGHGVPPREFNSYGARRGNHEVMMRGTFANIRIKNEMLDDVEGGYTLGPDGTQASIFDAAMAYQDTGTPLVIFGGEQYGAGSSRDWAAKGTALLGVKAVIAENFERIHRSNLVGMGVIPFEFTRSDSRKTLGLTGHETVSISGLNTLKPLQEVPCQITRADGSIKEILLKCRIDTAIEIEYVEHGGVLPYVLRNLAQ
;
A
#
# COMPACT_ATOMS: atom_id res chain seq x y z
N MET A 1 23.53 -8.80 -18.88
CA MET A 1 22.89 -10.05 -18.41
C MET A 1 23.83 -10.94 -17.60
N SER A 2 25.13 -11.03 -17.93
CA SER A 2 26.11 -11.88 -17.20
C SER A 2 26.33 -11.51 -15.73
N GLU A 3 26.00 -10.28 -15.31
CA GLU A 3 26.12 -9.80 -13.93
C GLU A 3 24.85 -10.01 -13.09
N VAL A 4 23.76 -10.50 -13.70
CA VAL A 4 22.51 -10.74 -12.98
C VAL A 4 22.66 -11.97 -12.09
N VAL A 5 22.39 -11.78 -10.79
CA VAL A 5 22.35 -12.85 -9.80
C VAL A 5 20.93 -13.08 -9.31
N PRO A 6 20.56 -14.31 -8.89
CA PRO A 6 19.31 -14.54 -8.16
C PRO A 6 19.23 -13.62 -6.94
N ALA A 7 18.11 -12.91 -6.81
CA ALA A 7 17.93 -11.89 -5.78
C ALA A 7 16.47 -11.80 -5.33
N ILE A 8 16.28 -11.17 -4.17
CA ILE A 8 15.00 -10.69 -3.64
C ILE A 8 15.08 -9.17 -3.46
N SER A 9 13.96 -8.53 -3.17
CA SER A 9 13.94 -7.10 -2.79
C SER A 9 13.16 -6.87 -1.50
N GLY A 10 13.74 -6.16 -0.54
CA GLY A 10 13.10 -5.87 0.75
C GLY A 10 14.06 -5.50 1.87
N PRO A 11 13.55 -5.29 3.10
CA PRO A 11 12.21 -5.66 3.56
C PRO A 11 11.12 -4.58 3.40
N LYS A 12 11.48 -3.34 3.01
CA LYS A 12 10.54 -2.20 3.04
C LYS A 12 10.35 -1.48 1.72
N ARG A 13 11.28 -1.60 0.76
CA ARG A 13 11.16 -0.90 -0.52
C ARG A 13 11.49 -1.81 -1.71
N PRO A 14 10.89 -1.58 -2.89
CA PRO A 14 11.13 -2.42 -4.07
C PRO A 14 12.55 -2.31 -4.63
N GLN A 15 13.22 -1.18 -4.43
CA GLN A 15 14.58 -0.93 -4.90
C GLN A 15 15.67 -1.53 -3.99
N ASP A 16 15.29 -2.05 -2.81
CA ASP A 16 16.24 -2.64 -1.85
C ASP A 16 16.62 -4.06 -2.31
N LEU A 17 17.43 -4.14 -3.37
CA LEU A 17 17.90 -5.40 -3.96
C LEU A 17 18.86 -6.13 -3.01
N VAL A 18 18.62 -7.41 -2.78
CA VAL A 18 19.46 -8.29 -1.96
C VAL A 18 19.74 -9.56 -2.73
N ALA A 19 21.01 -9.84 -3.02
CA ALA A 19 21.41 -11.12 -3.61
C ALA A 19 21.01 -12.27 -2.69
N LEU A 20 20.60 -13.42 -3.25
CA LEU A 20 20.15 -14.55 -2.43
C LEU A 20 21.20 -15.03 -1.42
N THR A 21 22.48 -14.95 -1.79
CA THR A 21 23.62 -15.29 -0.91
C THR A 21 23.74 -14.38 0.32
N ASP A 22 23.14 -13.20 0.27
CA ASP A 22 23.18 -12.17 1.32
C ASP A 22 21.82 -12.00 2.02
N ALA A 23 20.80 -12.79 1.66
CA ALA A 23 19.43 -12.62 2.17
C ALA A 23 19.37 -12.68 3.71
N ARG A 24 20.02 -13.70 4.29
CA ARG A 24 20.08 -13.89 5.74
C ARG A 24 20.81 -12.76 6.46
N SER A 25 21.99 -12.37 5.95
CA SER A 25 22.79 -11.32 6.57
C SER A 25 22.11 -9.96 6.46
N ALA A 26 21.46 -9.67 5.33
CA ALA A 26 20.65 -8.48 5.15
C ALA A 26 19.45 -8.44 6.11
N PHE A 27 18.73 -9.55 6.27
CA PHE A 27 17.64 -9.64 7.26
C PHE A 27 18.13 -9.39 8.69
N ARG A 28 19.22 -10.04 9.10
CA ARG A 28 19.81 -9.84 10.44
C ARG A 28 20.28 -8.41 10.68
N ARG A 29 20.87 -7.76 9.68
CA ARG A 29 21.26 -6.34 9.74
C ARG A 29 20.03 -5.45 9.92
N GLU A 30 18.94 -5.68 9.19
CA GLU A 30 17.70 -4.92 9.38
C GLU A 30 17.10 -5.10 10.78
N MET A 31 17.23 -6.30 11.36
CA MET A 31 16.83 -6.55 12.75
C MET A 31 17.64 -5.72 13.75
N GLU A 32 18.93 -5.58 13.52
CA GLU A 32 19.86 -4.82 14.37
C GLU A 32 19.72 -3.29 14.20
N GLU A 33 19.71 -2.81 12.96
CA GLU A 33 19.79 -1.39 12.65
C GLU A 33 18.42 -0.71 12.62
N THR A 34 17.41 -1.38 12.04
CA THR A 34 16.12 -0.78 11.72
C THR A 34 15.03 -1.18 12.72
N PHE A 35 14.76 -2.48 12.87
CA PHE A 35 13.63 -2.95 13.66
C PHE A 35 13.90 -2.89 15.16
N LYS A 36 15.14 -3.20 15.60
CA LYS A 36 15.54 -3.22 17.01
C LYS A 36 14.55 -4.03 17.86
N ARG A 37 14.22 -5.23 17.39
CA ARG A 37 13.27 -6.17 17.99
C ARG A 37 13.93 -7.52 18.30
N PRO A 38 13.34 -8.36 19.17
CA PRO A 38 13.95 -9.64 19.53
C PRO A 38 14.14 -10.55 18.31
N LEU A 39 15.38 -10.95 18.03
CA LEU A 39 15.70 -11.94 16.99
C LEU A 39 15.58 -13.37 17.53
N ASN A 40 16.19 -13.64 18.69
CA ASN A 40 16.29 -14.97 19.29
C ASN A 40 15.21 -15.18 20.37
N LYS A 41 13.94 -15.01 19.99
CA LYS A 41 12.80 -15.18 20.91
C LYS A 41 11.76 -16.07 20.25
N ASP A 42 11.53 -17.22 20.85
CA ASP A 42 10.52 -18.19 20.43
C ASP A 42 9.24 -17.99 21.22
N ILE A 43 8.12 -17.90 20.52
CA ILE A 43 6.78 -17.83 21.11
C ILE A 43 5.99 -19.06 20.69
N THR A 44 5.51 -19.82 21.67
CA THR A 44 4.61 -20.95 21.42
C THR A 44 3.31 -20.45 20.79
N VAL A 45 2.91 -21.06 19.68
CA VAL A 45 1.61 -20.77 19.07
C VAL A 45 0.55 -21.57 19.80
N LYS A 46 -0.47 -20.87 20.32
CA LYS A 46 -1.48 -21.48 21.19
C LYS A 46 -2.28 -22.55 20.43
N GLY A 47 -2.25 -23.78 20.93
CA GLY A 47 -2.97 -24.91 20.35
C GLY A 47 -2.17 -25.69 19.29
N GLU A 48 -0.93 -25.27 19.04
CA GLU A 48 -0.05 -25.84 18.02
C GLU A 48 1.23 -26.40 18.67
N ASP A 49 1.95 -27.27 17.95
CA ASP A 49 3.19 -27.92 18.41
C ASP A 49 4.48 -27.20 17.94
N TYR A 50 4.32 -26.00 17.37
CA TYR A 50 5.43 -25.17 16.86
C TYR A 50 5.52 -23.81 17.56
N THR A 51 6.67 -23.18 17.41
CA THR A 51 6.95 -21.81 17.86
C THR A 51 7.08 -20.86 16.68
N LEU A 52 6.97 -19.56 16.96
CA LEU A 52 7.32 -18.48 16.03
C LEU A 52 8.47 -17.65 16.57
N SER A 53 9.30 -17.17 15.65
CA SER A 53 10.45 -16.30 15.87
C SER A 53 10.49 -15.17 14.84
N SER A 54 11.29 -14.13 15.10
CA SER A 54 11.50 -13.07 14.12
C SER A 54 12.23 -13.62 12.89
N GLY A 55 11.68 -13.35 11.70
CA GLY A 55 12.17 -13.90 10.44
C GLY A 55 11.24 -14.94 9.85
N ASP A 56 10.34 -15.53 10.64
CA ASP A 56 9.41 -16.52 10.12
C ASP A 56 8.50 -15.95 9.02
N VAL A 57 8.38 -16.71 7.94
CA VAL A 57 7.56 -16.38 6.78
C VAL A 57 6.14 -16.80 7.09
N VAL A 58 5.28 -15.85 7.46
CA VAL A 58 3.88 -16.13 7.79
C VAL A 58 2.94 -15.97 6.60
N ILE A 59 3.41 -15.36 5.51
CA ILE A 59 2.69 -15.24 4.24
C ILE A 59 3.65 -15.55 3.08
N ALA A 60 3.27 -16.50 2.23
CA ALA A 60 3.95 -16.78 0.97
C ALA A 60 2.95 -16.76 -0.20
N SER A 61 3.03 -15.77 -1.08
CA SER A 61 1.97 -15.54 -2.09
C SER A 61 2.51 -15.46 -3.51
N ILE A 62 2.10 -16.41 -4.35
CA ILE A 62 2.23 -16.28 -5.80
C ILE A 62 1.06 -15.41 -6.26
N THR A 63 1.35 -14.13 -6.48
CA THR A 63 0.37 -13.07 -6.78
C THR A 63 0.94 -12.10 -7.82
N SER A 64 0.16 -11.06 -8.13
CA SER A 64 0.52 -9.93 -9.00
C SER A 64 0.63 -10.24 -10.49
N CYS A 65 0.02 -9.36 -11.29
CA CYS A 65 0.18 -9.37 -12.74
C CYS A 65 1.65 -9.24 -13.19
N THR A 66 2.55 -8.71 -12.34
CA THR A 66 3.99 -8.61 -12.63
C THR A 66 4.61 -9.96 -12.97
N ASN A 67 4.29 -11.01 -12.22
CA ASN A 67 4.91 -12.32 -12.38
C ASN A 67 3.91 -13.36 -12.91
N THR A 68 2.63 -13.29 -12.55
CA THR A 68 1.66 -14.29 -13.01
C THR A 68 1.36 -14.20 -14.51
N SER A 69 1.72 -13.10 -15.15
CA SER A 69 1.64 -12.95 -16.61
C SER A 69 2.77 -13.65 -17.36
N ASN A 70 3.82 -14.09 -16.66
CA ASN A 70 4.99 -14.74 -17.25
C ASN A 70 4.93 -16.27 -17.05
N PRO A 71 4.67 -17.06 -18.09
CA PRO A 71 4.54 -18.52 -17.96
C PRO A 71 5.81 -19.21 -17.47
N TYR A 72 7.01 -18.69 -17.78
CA TYR A 72 8.27 -19.33 -17.40
C TYR A 72 8.42 -19.42 -15.88
N VAL A 73 8.12 -18.36 -15.16
CA VAL A 73 8.23 -18.36 -13.70
C VAL A 73 7.09 -19.09 -13.01
N MET A 74 5.90 -19.14 -13.64
CA MET A 74 4.76 -19.89 -13.12
C MET A 74 4.94 -21.41 -13.29
N ILE A 75 5.39 -21.86 -14.47
CA ILE A 75 5.81 -23.24 -14.71
C ILE A 75 6.98 -23.60 -13.80
N GLY A 76 7.97 -22.71 -13.65
CA GLY A 76 9.08 -22.89 -12.72
C GLY A 76 8.60 -23.13 -11.28
N ALA A 77 7.62 -22.37 -10.79
CA ALA A 77 7.05 -22.55 -9.45
C ALA A 77 6.33 -23.88 -9.32
N GLY A 78 5.55 -24.27 -10.33
CA GLY A 78 4.91 -25.58 -10.37
C GLY A 78 5.91 -26.74 -10.38
N LEU A 79 7.04 -26.60 -11.08
CA LEU A 79 8.11 -27.61 -11.08
C LEU A 79 8.82 -27.72 -9.73
N VAL A 80 9.09 -26.61 -9.05
CA VAL A 80 9.60 -26.62 -7.66
C VAL A 80 8.61 -27.35 -6.75
N ALA A 81 7.32 -27.02 -6.87
CA ALA A 81 6.26 -27.67 -6.09
C ALA A 81 6.21 -29.19 -6.35
N LYS A 82 6.28 -29.61 -7.62
CA LYS A 82 6.31 -31.01 -8.03
C LYS A 82 7.50 -31.76 -7.43
N LYS A 83 8.70 -31.17 -7.48
CA LYS A 83 9.92 -31.78 -6.91
C LYS A 83 9.83 -31.90 -5.39
N ALA A 84 9.28 -30.90 -4.70
CA ALA A 84 9.02 -30.97 -3.26
C ALA A 84 7.96 -32.02 -2.90
N ALA A 85 6.83 -32.05 -3.60
CA ALA A 85 5.75 -33.00 -3.37
C ALA A 85 6.20 -34.46 -3.60
N ALA A 86 7.05 -34.71 -4.60
CA ALA A 86 7.64 -36.03 -4.84
C ALA A 86 8.53 -36.53 -3.69
N LEU A 87 9.05 -35.63 -2.86
CA LEU A 87 9.81 -35.93 -1.65
C LEU A 87 8.94 -35.97 -0.38
N GLY A 88 7.61 -35.83 -0.51
CA GLY A 88 6.68 -35.77 0.62
C GLY A 88 6.78 -34.47 1.42
N ILE A 89 7.39 -33.42 0.85
CA ILE A 89 7.61 -32.14 1.51
C ILE A 89 6.45 -31.19 1.21
N THR A 90 6.00 -30.47 2.24
CA THR A 90 5.02 -29.38 2.15
C THR A 90 5.52 -28.14 2.87
N ARG A 91 4.78 -27.01 2.75
CA ARG A 91 5.08 -25.75 3.43
C ARG A 91 5.13 -25.94 4.95
N LYS A 92 5.82 -25.04 5.66
CA LYS A 92 5.71 -24.98 7.13
C LYS A 92 4.27 -24.62 7.56
N PRO A 93 3.79 -25.14 8.71
CA PRO A 93 2.39 -25.01 9.11
C PRO A 93 1.95 -23.56 9.34
N TRP A 94 2.85 -22.70 9.83
CA TRP A 94 2.60 -21.28 10.06
C TRP A 94 2.54 -20.41 8.78
N VAL A 95 2.94 -20.95 7.62
CA VAL A 95 3.02 -20.17 6.37
C VAL A 95 1.65 -20.14 5.69
N LYS A 96 1.00 -18.99 5.63
CA LYS A 96 -0.21 -18.82 4.80
C LYS A 96 0.16 -18.70 3.32
N THR A 97 -0.12 -19.75 2.56
CA THR A 97 0.14 -19.81 1.11
C THR A 97 -1.05 -19.43 0.25
N SER A 98 -0.78 -18.94 -0.97
CA SER A 98 -1.84 -18.61 -1.94
C SER A 98 -1.31 -18.54 -3.37
N LEU A 99 -2.15 -18.96 -4.32
CA LEU A 99 -1.97 -18.73 -5.75
C LEU A 99 -3.10 -17.82 -6.27
N ALA A 100 -2.75 -16.63 -6.75
CA ALA A 100 -3.69 -15.65 -7.27
C ALA A 100 -3.27 -15.14 -8.66
N PRO A 101 -3.62 -15.87 -9.73
CA PRO A 101 -3.23 -15.49 -11.08
C PRO A 101 -3.97 -14.25 -11.60
N GLY A 102 -3.32 -13.52 -12.50
CA GLY A 102 -3.95 -12.40 -13.21
C GLY A 102 -5.00 -12.80 -14.27
N SER A 103 -5.03 -14.07 -14.69
CA SER A 103 -6.01 -14.56 -15.67
C SER A 103 -6.23 -16.07 -15.55
N GLN A 104 -7.36 -16.54 -16.11
CA GLN A 104 -7.69 -17.97 -16.20
C GLN A 104 -6.75 -18.76 -17.12
N VAL A 105 -6.03 -18.08 -18.03
CA VAL A 105 -5.04 -18.74 -18.90
C VAL A 105 -3.90 -19.36 -18.10
N VAL A 106 -3.56 -18.76 -16.95
CA VAL A 106 -2.53 -19.29 -16.05
C VAL A 106 -2.92 -20.65 -15.50
N SER A 107 -4.14 -20.77 -14.97
CA SER A 107 -4.67 -22.05 -14.50
C SER A 107 -4.70 -23.07 -15.64
N ALA A 108 -5.14 -22.67 -16.84
CA ALA A 108 -5.24 -23.57 -17.98
C ALA A 108 -3.90 -24.23 -18.36
N TYR A 109 -2.79 -23.48 -18.41
CA TYR A 109 -1.49 -24.09 -18.73
C TYR A 109 -0.89 -24.85 -17.53
N LEU A 110 -1.15 -24.44 -16.28
CA LEU A 110 -0.70 -25.17 -15.09
C LEU A 110 -1.41 -26.53 -14.98
N GLU A 111 -2.70 -26.58 -15.26
CA GLU A 111 -3.49 -27.82 -15.34
C GLU A 111 -3.03 -28.71 -16.49
N ALA A 112 -2.85 -28.15 -17.69
CA ALA A 112 -2.35 -28.90 -18.85
C ALA A 112 -0.93 -29.47 -18.64
N ALA A 113 -0.11 -28.81 -17.81
CA ALA A 113 1.21 -29.28 -17.41
C ALA A 113 1.18 -30.30 -16.26
N GLY A 114 0.02 -30.54 -15.63
CA GLY A 114 -0.12 -31.34 -14.42
C GLY A 114 0.58 -30.72 -13.20
N LEU A 115 0.72 -29.40 -13.16
CA LEU A 115 1.43 -28.66 -12.10
C LEU A 115 0.48 -27.99 -11.10
N GLN A 116 -0.79 -27.78 -11.45
CA GLN A 116 -1.78 -27.21 -10.52
C GLN A 116 -1.97 -28.13 -9.30
N GLU A 117 -2.16 -29.43 -9.52
CA GLU A 117 -2.28 -30.41 -8.43
C GLU A 117 -1.03 -30.47 -7.54
N GLU A 118 0.15 -30.27 -8.12
CA GLU A 118 1.41 -30.26 -7.37
C GLU A 118 1.55 -29.01 -6.50
N LEU A 119 1.11 -27.85 -7.00
CA LEU A 119 1.00 -26.62 -6.22
C LEU A 119 -0.02 -26.79 -5.07
N ASP A 120 -1.14 -27.45 -5.33
CA ASP A 120 -2.18 -27.70 -4.33
C ASP A 120 -1.65 -28.57 -3.17
N LYS A 121 -0.88 -29.63 -3.45
CA LYS A 121 -0.28 -30.52 -2.43
C LYS A 121 0.61 -29.79 -1.43
N ILE A 122 1.27 -28.71 -1.86
CA ILE A 122 2.14 -27.90 -1.01
C ILE A 122 1.45 -26.61 -0.49
N GLY A 123 0.13 -26.50 -0.68
CA GLY A 123 -0.71 -25.43 -0.13
C GLY A 123 -0.88 -24.19 -1.01
N PHE A 124 -0.35 -24.15 -2.23
CA PHE A 124 -0.53 -23.03 -3.17
C PHE A 124 -1.82 -23.17 -3.98
N ASN A 125 -2.96 -23.26 -3.28
CA ASN A 125 -4.26 -23.37 -3.91
C ASN A 125 -4.66 -22.08 -4.63
N LEU A 126 -5.41 -22.23 -5.73
CA LEU A 126 -6.04 -21.11 -6.42
C LEU A 126 -7.05 -20.44 -5.47
N VAL A 127 -6.74 -19.21 -5.02
CA VAL A 127 -7.62 -18.44 -4.13
C VAL A 127 -8.50 -17.44 -4.87
N GLY A 128 -8.20 -17.19 -6.14
CA GLY A 128 -8.99 -16.30 -7.00
C GLY A 128 -8.16 -15.60 -8.07
N TYR A 129 -8.86 -15.00 -9.04
CA TYR A 129 -8.24 -14.22 -10.11
C TYR A 129 -8.32 -12.73 -9.79
N GLY A 130 -7.19 -12.11 -9.46
CA GLY A 130 -7.14 -10.69 -9.09
C GLY A 130 -5.93 -10.32 -8.26
N CYS A 131 -5.89 -9.07 -7.78
CA CYS A 131 -4.70 -8.53 -7.11
C CYS A 131 -4.39 -9.19 -5.75
N THR A 132 -5.40 -9.60 -4.98
CA THR A 132 -5.25 -10.29 -3.68
C THR A 132 -4.13 -9.69 -2.80
N THR A 133 -3.15 -10.50 -2.35
CA THR A 133 -2.02 -10.10 -1.51
C THR A 133 -1.19 -8.95 -2.11
N CYS A 134 -1.09 -8.82 -3.44
CA CYS A 134 -0.33 -7.74 -4.08
C CYS A 134 -0.84 -6.34 -3.70
N ILE A 135 -2.15 -6.20 -3.45
CA ILE A 135 -2.77 -4.93 -3.01
C ILE A 135 -3.03 -4.88 -1.50
N GLY A 136 -2.53 -5.86 -0.74
CA GLY A 136 -2.78 -5.97 0.71
C GLY A 136 -4.06 -6.71 1.10
N ASN A 137 -4.79 -7.27 0.12
CA ASN A 137 -5.93 -8.15 0.39
C ASN A 137 -5.45 -9.58 0.65
N SER A 138 -4.58 -9.74 1.64
CA SER A 138 -4.01 -11.03 2.08
C SER A 138 -4.96 -11.84 2.97
N GLY A 139 -6.01 -11.20 3.51
CA GLY A 139 -6.91 -11.77 4.51
C GLY A 139 -6.23 -11.98 5.87
N PRO A 140 -6.97 -12.33 6.93
CA PRO A 140 -6.40 -12.50 8.27
C PRO A 140 -5.45 -13.71 8.31
N LEU A 141 -4.43 -13.65 9.16
CA LEU A 141 -3.74 -14.85 9.64
C LEU A 141 -4.65 -15.60 10.62
N GLN A 142 -4.27 -16.83 10.97
CA GLN A 142 -4.91 -17.51 12.08
C GLN A 142 -4.73 -16.70 13.38
N PRO A 143 -5.78 -16.55 14.22
CA PRO A 143 -5.71 -15.72 15.42
C PRO A 143 -4.53 -16.03 16.34
N GLU A 144 -4.22 -17.31 16.53
CA GLU A 144 -3.11 -17.82 17.34
C GLU A 144 -1.73 -17.39 16.81
N ILE A 145 -1.56 -17.31 15.48
CA ILE A 145 -0.35 -16.80 14.84
C ILE A 145 -0.23 -15.29 15.08
N SER A 146 -1.30 -14.52 14.82
CA SER A 146 -1.30 -13.06 15.06
C SER A 146 -1.03 -12.74 16.54
N GLN A 147 -1.60 -13.52 17.46
CA GLN A 147 -1.37 -13.38 18.90
C GLN A 147 0.09 -13.64 19.26
N ALA A 148 0.69 -14.73 18.77
CA ALA A 148 2.08 -15.05 19.03
C ALA A 148 3.05 -13.97 18.50
N ILE A 149 2.79 -13.43 17.30
CA ILE A 149 3.56 -12.31 16.74
C ILE A 149 3.49 -11.09 17.67
N ALA A 150 2.29 -10.73 18.13
CA ALA A 150 2.07 -9.58 18.99
C ALA A 150 2.71 -9.75 20.38
N GLU A 151 2.52 -10.90 21.04
CA GLU A 151 3.10 -11.21 22.36
C GLU A 151 4.64 -11.28 22.32
N GLY A 152 5.18 -11.75 21.20
CA GLY A 152 6.62 -11.77 20.99
C GLY A 152 7.24 -10.42 20.66
N ASP A 153 6.42 -9.46 20.18
CA ASP A 153 6.86 -8.30 19.39
C ASP A 153 7.80 -8.73 18.25
N LEU A 154 7.41 -9.81 17.55
CA LEU A 154 8.20 -10.44 16.50
C LEU A 154 8.15 -9.64 15.21
N VAL A 155 9.23 -9.72 14.44
CA VAL A 155 9.28 -9.25 13.05
C VAL A 155 8.93 -10.43 12.14
N ALA A 156 7.62 -10.68 12.01
CA ALA A 156 7.11 -11.64 11.05
C ALA A 156 7.31 -11.13 9.62
N THR A 157 7.52 -12.05 8.69
CA THR A 157 7.88 -11.75 7.30
C THR A 157 6.84 -12.25 6.29
N SER A 158 6.80 -11.60 5.12
CA SER A 158 6.11 -12.14 3.94
C SER A 158 7.05 -12.24 2.75
N VAL A 159 6.81 -13.22 1.89
CA VAL A 159 7.47 -13.38 0.60
C VAL A 159 6.40 -13.45 -0.49
N LEU A 160 6.47 -12.56 -1.47
CA LEU A 160 5.46 -12.49 -2.52
C LEU A 160 6.04 -12.18 -3.89
N SER A 161 5.38 -12.66 -4.94
CA SER A 161 5.74 -12.33 -6.33
C SER A 161 5.15 -11.00 -6.81
N GLY A 162 5.02 -10.05 -5.88
CA GLY A 162 4.51 -8.71 -6.11
C GLY A 162 5.52 -7.75 -6.72
N ASN A 163 5.20 -6.45 -6.63
CA ASN A 163 6.08 -5.36 -7.05
C ASN A 163 6.23 -4.26 -5.98
N ARG A 164 5.55 -4.40 -4.84
CA ARG A 164 5.55 -3.45 -3.73
C ARG A 164 5.53 -4.19 -2.41
N ASN A 165 6.36 -3.75 -1.50
CA ASN A 165 6.65 -4.38 -0.22
C ASN A 165 6.79 -3.34 0.92
N PHE A 166 6.12 -2.19 0.78
CA PHE A 166 6.07 -1.17 1.82
C PHE A 166 5.52 -1.71 3.14
N GLU A 167 6.03 -1.18 4.25
CA GLU A 167 5.60 -1.56 5.59
C GLU A 167 4.09 -1.33 5.78
N GLY A 168 3.39 -2.27 6.42
CA GLY A 168 1.95 -2.19 6.64
C GLY A 168 1.06 -2.38 5.39
N ARG A 169 1.65 -2.62 4.20
CA ARG A 169 0.88 -2.85 2.97
C ARG A 169 0.31 -4.26 2.86
N ILE A 170 1.11 -5.28 3.17
CA ILE A 170 0.76 -6.68 2.87
C ILE A 170 -0.19 -7.27 3.91
N SER A 171 0.13 -7.07 5.18
CA SER A 171 -0.67 -7.51 6.34
C SER A 171 -0.33 -6.61 7.53
N PRO A 172 -1.30 -6.31 8.42
CA PRO A 172 -1.01 -5.59 9.67
C PRO A 172 -0.02 -6.33 10.58
N ASP A 173 0.04 -7.67 10.49
CA ASP A 173 0.90 -8.53 11.31
C ASP A 173 2.34 -8.62 10.78
N VAL A 174 2.61 -8.10 9.57
CA VAL A 174 3.91 -8.28 8.89
C VAL A 174 4.66 -6.95 8.79
N ARG A 175 5.88 -6.93 9.34
CA ARG A 175 6.78 -5.76 9.33
C ARG A 175 7.83 -5.81 8.22
N ALA A 176 8.17 -7.00 7.73
CA ALA A 176 9.19 -7.19 6.69
C ALA A 176 8.60 -7.95 5.49
N ASN A 177 8.72 -7.38 4.29
CA ASN A 177 8.11 -7.93 3.08
C ASN A 177 9.16 -8.06 1.97
N TYR A 178 9.24 -9.24 1.36
CA TYR A 178 10.23 -9.55 0.33
C TYR A 178 9.57 -9.86 -1.00
N LEU A 179 10.00 -9.17 -2.05
CA LEU A 179 9.64 -9.46 -3.43
C LEU A 179 10.56 -10.55 -3.97
N ALA A 180 9.97 -11.62 -4.50
CA ALA A 180 10.72 -12.75 -5.03
C ALA A 180 10.03 -13.32 -6.29
N SER A 181 10.75 -14.09 -7.10
CA SER A 181 10.12 -14.82 -8.20
C SER A 181 9.17 -15.91 -7.66
N PRO A 182 8.11 -16.29 -8.38
CA PRO A 182 7.20 -17.36 -7.96
C PRO A 182 7.86 -18.66 -7.48
N PRO A 183 8.93 -19.19 -8.10
CA PRO A 183 9.64 -20.37 -7.58
C PRO A 183 10.31 -20.11 -6.22
N LEU A 184 10.87 -18.91 -6.00
CA LEU A 184 11.45 -18.55 -4.70
C LEU A 184 10.38 -18.38 -3.62
N VAL A 185 9.19 -17.88 -3.97
CA VAL A 185 8.05 -17.85 -3.04
C VAL A 185 7.74 -19.26 -2.52
N VAL A 186 7.75 -20.26 -3.41
CA VAL A 186 7.57 -21.67 -3.02
C VAL A 186 8.70 -22.11 -2.09
N VAL A 187 9.96 -21.87 -2.46
CA VAL A 187 11.13 -22.26 -1.63
C VAL A 187 11.05 -21.66 -0.22
N TYR A 188 10.75 -20.37 -0.10
CA TYR A 188 10.63 -19.72 1.21
C TYR A 188 9.41 -20.21 2.02
N ALA A 189 8.35 -20.69 1.38
CA ALA A 189 7.25 -21.35 2.08
C ALA A 189 7.65 -22.72 2.65
N LEU A 190 8.55 -23.44 1.97
CA LEU A 190 9.09 -24.71 2.46
C LEU A 190 10.10 -24.49 3.60
N ALA A 191 10.96 -23.48 3.48
CA ALA A 191 11.89 -23.10 4.53
C ALA A 191 11.17 -22.54 5.77
N GLY A 192 10.19 -21.66 5.53
CA GLY A 192 9.37 -21.02 6.56
C GLY A 192 10.02 -19.87 7.29
N THR A 193 11.22 -19.43 6.89
CA THR A 193 11.93 -18.30 7.53
C THR A 193 12.81 -17.54 6.52
N MET A 194 13.07 -16.26 6.81
CA MET A 194 14.06 -15.42 6.14
C MET A 194 15.44 -15.48 6.80
N ASP A 195 15.56 -16.05 8.00
CA ASP A 195 16.86 -16.24 8.69
C ASP A 195 17.59 -17.52 8.20
N ILE A 196 17.68 -17.69 6.89
CA ILE A 196 18.28 -18.84 6.22
C ILE A 196 19.04 -18.39 4.98
N ASP A 197 20.22 -18.97 4.74
CA ASP A 197 20.92 -18.81 3.46
C ASP A 197 20.49 -19.95 2.53
N ILE A 198 19.40 -19.76 1.78
CA ILE A 198 18.87 -20.81 0.89
C ILE A 198 19.83 -21.23 -0.24
N SER A 199 20.93 -20.50 -0.44
CA SER A 199 21.97 -20.87 -1.41
C SER A 199 22.93 -21.94 -0.88
N LYS A 200 23.00 -22.14 0.44
CA LYS A 200 23.93 -23.07 1.10
C LYS A 200 23.27 -24.00 2.10
N ASP A 201 22.32 -23.47 2.88
CA ASP A 201 21.64 -24.18 3.95
C ASP A 201 20.58 -25.14 3.37
N PRO A 202 20.30 -26.27 4.04
CA PRO A 202 19.18 -27.13 3.66
C PRO A 202 17.85 -26.37 3.86
N ILE A 203 17.00 -26.40 2.84
CA ILE A 203 15.68 -25.74 2.83
C ILE A 203 14.76 -26.41 3.84
N THR A 204 14.78 -27.75 3.87
CA THR A 204 14.02 -28.58 4.80
C THR A 204 14.61 -29.99 4.78
N GLN A 205 14.02 -30.88 5.58
CA GLN A 205 14.32 -32.31 5.58
C GLN A 205 13.09 -33.11 5.11
N THR A 206 13.35 -34.27 4.53
CA THR A 206 12.34 -35.30 4.27
C THR A 206 11.92 -36.01 5.57
N ALA A 207 10.87 -36.83 5.52
CA ALA A 207 10.38 -37.57 6.69
C ALA A 207 11.43 -38.54 7.31
N ASP A 208 12.38 -39.02 6.51
CA ASP A 208 13.52 -39.86 6.93
C ASP A 208 14.75 -39.03 7.35
N GLY A 209 14.64 -37.70 7.42
CA GLY A 209 15.69 -36.80 7.93
C GLY A 209 16.76 -36.42 6.91
N LYS A 210 16.55 -36.66 5.61
CA LYS A 210 17.50 -36.27 4.57
C LYS A 210 17.39 -34.78 4.28
N ASP A 211 18.52 -34.08 4.31
CA ASP A 211 18.63 -32.68 3.91
C ASP A 211 18.26 -32.48 2.44
N VAL A 212 17.41 -31.48 2.18
CA VAL A 212 16.99 -31.06 0.84
C VAL A 212 17.45 -29.63 0.61
N TYR A 213 18.27 -29.43 -0.41
CA TYR A 213 18.85 -28.14 -0.77
C TYR A 213 18.11 -27.52 -1.96
N LEU A 214 18.34 -26.22 -2.21
CA LEU A 214 17.75 -25.51 -3.34
C LEU A 214 17.96 -26.23 -4.68
N LYS A 215 19.18 -26.75 -4.91
CA LYS A 215 19.54 -27.49 -6.14
C LYS A 215 18.71 -28.76 -6.37
N ASP A 216 18.18 -29.37 -5.31
CA ASP A 216 17.38 -30.60 -5.41
C ASP A 216 15.94 -30.29 -5.87
N LEU A 217 15.50 -29.04 -5.66
CA LEU A 217 14.15 -28.55 -5.99
C LEU A 217 14.12 -27.67 -7.24
N TRP A 218 15.24 -27.06 -7.62
CA TRP A 218 15.24 -26.06 -8.68
C TRP A 218 15.12 -26.69 -10.07
N PRO A 219 14.23 -26.21 -10.96
CA PRO A 219 14.13 -26.68 -12.34
C PRO A 219 15.23 -26.12 -13.24
N SER A 220 15.61 -26.88 -14.27
CA SER A 220 16.45 -26.35 -15.34
C SER A 220 15.65 -25.46 -16.30
N THR A 221 16.35 -24.60 -17.04
CA THR A 221 15.72 -23.73 -18.06
C THR A 221 15.06 -24.57 -19.16
N GLU A 222 15.66 -25.70 -19.52
CA GLU A 222 15.16 -26.64 -20.53
C GLU A 222 13.86 -27.32 -20.07
N GLU A 223 13.79 -27.76 -18.79
CA GLU A 223 12.57 -28.33 -18.21
C GLU A 223 11.40 -27.34 -18.27
N ILE A 224 11.65 -26.06 -17.95
CA ILE A 224 10.65 -25.01 -18.01
C ILE A 224 10.23 -24.75 -19.47
N ALA A 225 11.19 -24.53 -20.36
CA ALA A 225 10.93 -24.16 -21.75
C ALA A 225 10.10 -25.23 -22.47
N ALA A 226 10.42 -26.51 -22.27
CA ALA A 226 9.69 -27.62 -22.86
C ALA A 226 8.21 -27.64 -22.43
N LEU A 227 7.90 -27.37 -21.16
CA LEU A 227 6.52 -27.29 -20.68
C LEU A 227 5.80 -26.04 -21.18
N VAL A 228 6.47 -24.90 -21.22
CA VAL A 228 5.90 -23.66 -21.77
C VAL A 228 5.49 -23.86 -23.23
N GLU A 229 6.39 -24.38 -24.07
CA GLU A 229 6.12 -24.63 -25.50
C GLU A 229 4.95 -25.60 -25.69
N LYS A 230 4.87 -26.63 -24.84
CA LYS A 230 3.81 -27.64 -24.90
C LYS A 230 2.43 -27.13 -24.47
N THR A 231 2.36 -26.23 -23.49
CA THR A 231 1.09 -25.93 -22.77
C THR A 231 0.55 -24.52 -23.00
N VAL A 232 1.41 -23.55 -23.35
CA VAL A 232 1.00 -22.16 -23.56
C VAL A 232 0.60 -21.96 -25.02
N THR A 233 -0.66 -22.24 -25.34
CA THR A 233 -1.17 -22.27 -26.72
C THR A 233 -2.12 -21.13 -27.03
N ARG A 234 -2.15 -20.68 -28.29
CA ARG A 234 -3.12 -19.69 -28.80
C ARG A 234 -4.57 -20.11 -28.53
N ALA A 235 -4.88 -21.40 -28.65
CA ALA A 235 -6.22 -21.93 -28.45
C ALA A 235 -6.72 -21.66 -27.01
N ALA A 236 -5.88 -21.87 -26.00
CA ALA A 236 -6.22 -21.58 -24.61
C ALA A 236 -6.54 -20.09 -24.39
N PHE A 237 -5.80 -19.18 -25.01
CA PHE A 237 -6.12 -17.75 -24.94
C PHE A 237 -7.47 -17.44 -25.60
N GLN A 238 -7.73 -17.95 -26.81
CA GLN A 238 -8.98 -17.68 -27.50
C GLN A 238 -10.20 -18.20 -26.72
N GLU A 239 -10.11 -19.41 -26.17
CA GLU A 239 -11.17 -20.00 -25.37
C GLU A 239 -11.47 -19.19 -24.11
N LYS A 240 -10.46 -18.90 -23.28
CA LYS A 240 -10.68 -18.22 -22.00
C LYS A 240 -11.13 -16.77 -22.16
N TYR A 241 -10.63 -16.05 -23.15
CA TYR A 241 -11.03 -14.64 -23.37
C TYR A 241 -12.39 -14.49 -24.05
N ALA A 242 -12.87 -15.49 -24.80
CA ALA A 242 -14.21 -15.44 -25.40
C ALA A 242 -15.34 -15.33 -24.37
N ALA A 243 -15.12 -15.81 -23.13
CA ALA A 243 -16.11 -15.80 -22.06
C ALA A 243 -15.90 -14.70 -21.00
N VAL A 244 -14.93 -13.79 -21.18
CA VAL A 244 -14.49 -12.87 -20.11
C VAL A 244 -15.62 -11.97 -19.57
N PHE A 245 -16.57 -11.57 -20.42
CA PHE A 245 -17.70 -10.72 -20.03
C PHE A 245 -18.93 -11.48 -19.55
N LYS A 246 -18.96 -12.81 -19.70
CA LYS A 246 -20.11 -13.63 -19.31
C LYS A 246 -20.32 -13.62 -17.79
N GLY A 247 -19.23 -13.59 -17.03
CA GLY A 247 -19.26 -13.70 -15.56
C GLY A 247 -19.87 -15.01 -15.07
N ASP A 248 -19.96 -15.16 -13.75
CA ASP A 248 -20.65 -16.27 -13.10
C ASP A 248 -22.16 -15.99 -12.91
N GLU A 249 -22.89 -16.92 -12.31
CA GLU A 249 -24.32 -16.76 -12.02
C GLU A 249 -24.58 -15.54 -11.12
N LYS A 250 -23.66 -15.24 -10.19
CA LYS A 250 -23.78 -14.09 -9.28
C LYS A 250 -23.68 -12.77 -10.04
N TRP A 251 -22.73 -12.66 -10.98
CA TRP A 251 -22.58 -11.49 -11.85
C TRP A 251 -23.83 -11.28 -12.72
N GLN A 252 -24.35 -12.34 -13.34
CA GLN A 252 -25.54 -12.25 -14.19
C GLN A 252 -26.81 -11.92 -13.39
N ALA A 253 -26.86 -12.26 -12.10
CA ALA A 253 -27.98 -11.96 -11.21
C ALA A 253 -27.99 -10.52 -10.67
N VAL A 254 -26.95 -9.72 -10.91
CA VAL A 254 -26.90 -8.31 -10.47
C VAL A 254 -27.98 -7.51 -11.20
N LYS A 255 -28.95 -7.00 -10.44
CA LYS A 255 -29.99 -6.12 -10.97
C LYS A 255 -29.40 -4.74 -11.23
N THR A 256 -29.70 -4.17 -12.40
CA THR A 256 -29.28 -2.82 -12.80
C THR A 256 -30.50 -1.93 -13.01
N SER A 257 -30.32 -0.62 -12.86
CA SER A 257 -31.28 0.40 -13.28
C SER A 257 -30.92 0.94 -14.67
N THR A 258 -31.89 1.52 -15.37
CA THR A 258 -31.72 2.07 -16.73
C THR A 258 -31.58 3.59 -16.77
N GLY A 259 -31.50 4.26 -15.61
CA GLY A 259 -31.42 5.73 -15.52
C GLY A 259 -30.03 6.27 -15.87
N GLU A 260 -29.97 7.49 -16.39
CA GLU A 260 -28.71 8.21 -16.67
C GLU A 260 -28.11 8.83 -15.40
N THR A 261 -28.95 9.11 -14.40
CA THR A 261 -28.53 9.59 -13.07
C THR A 261 -28.55 8.47 -12.05
N TYR A 262 -27.59 8.50 -11.11
CA TYR A 262 -27.50 7.51 -10.05
C TYR A 262 -28.38 7.88 -8.85
N ASP A 263 -29.31 7.00 -8.48
CA ASP A 263 -30.15 7.15 -7.30
C ASP A 263 -29.35 6.81 -6.03
N TRP A 264 -28.74 7.82 -5.42
CA TRP A 264 -27.89 7.65 -4.23
C TRP A 264 -28.67 7.07 -3.04
N PRO A 265 -28.43 5.80 -2.64
CA PRO A 265 -29.15 5.23 -1.52
C PRO A 265 -28.61 5.79 -0.21
N SER A 266 -29.44 6.46 0.58
CA SER A 266 -29.01 7.13 1.82
C SER A 266 -28.43 6.17 2.87
N ALA A 267 -28.90 4.92 2.89
CA ALA A 267 -28.41 3.87 3.79
C ALA A 267 -27.12 3.19 3.29
N SER A 268 -26.64 3.52 2.08
CA SER A 268 -25.46 2.89 1.51
C SER A 268 -24.20 3.29 2.28
N THR A 269 -23.48 2.29 2.77
CA THR A 269 -22.14 2.47 3.37
C THR A 269 -21.01 2.23 2.37
N TYR A 270 -21.32 1.97 1.10
CA TYR A 270 -20.37 1.70 0.03
C TYR A 270 -20.28 2.81 -1.03
N VAL A 271 -21.40 3.42 -1.37
CA VAL A 271 -21.53 4.41 -2.43
C VAL A 271 -22.33 5.59 -1.90
N GLN A 272 -21.69 6.75 -1.76
CA GLN A 272 -22.31 7.98 -1.26
C GLN A 272 -21.99 9.17 -2.15
N ASN A 273 -22.92 10.12 -2.25
CA ASN A 273 -22.74 11.33 -3.04
C ASN A 273 -21.65 12.23 -2.41
N PRO A 274 -20.48 12.41 -3.03
CA PRO A 274 -19.40 13.19 -2.43
C PRO A 274 -19.66 14.70 -2.52
N PRO A 275 -19.11 15.52 -1.61
CA PRO A 275 -19.38 16.95 -1.55
C PRO A 275 -18.59 17.79 -2.59
N TYR A 276 -17.95 17.17 -3.59
CA TYR A 276 -17.03 17.85 -4.51
C TYR A 276 -17.64 19.03 -5.28
N PHE A 277 -18.95 18.99 -5.52
CA PHE A 277 -19.67 20.01 -6.29
C PHE A 277 -20.64 20.82 -5.42
N LYS A 278 -20.64 20.60 -4.10
CA LYS A 278 -21.54 21.31 -3.18
C LYS A 278 -21.19 22.80 -3.22
N ASP A 279 -22.21 23.64 -3.36
CA ASP A 279 -22.11 25.11 -3.41
C ASP A 279 -21.20 25.65 -4.53
N MET A 280 -20.96 24.86 -5.58
CA MET A 280 -20.12 25.25 -6.71
C MET A 280 -20.73 26.40 -7.54
N SER A 281 -20.02 27.53 -7.62
CA SER A 281 -20.40 28.66 -8.49
C SER A 281 -20.27 28.33 -9.98
N LYS A 282 -21.13 28.96 -10.80
CA LYS A 282 -21.06 28.92 -12.27
C LYS A 282 -19.75 29.47 -12.81
N THR A 283 -19.19 30.51 -12.17
CA THR A 283 -17.92 31.10 -12.58
C THR A 283 -16.76 30.51 -11.77
N PRO A 284 -15.57 30.39 -12.36
CA PRO A 284 -14.36 30.04 -11.61
C PRO A 284 -14.06 31.06 -10.51
N GLY A 285 -13.34 30.62 -9.49
CA GLY A 285 -12.78 31.50 -8.47
C GLY A 285 -11.42 32.03 -8.88
N THR A 286 -10.66 32.50 -7.90
CA THR A 286 -9.24 32.84 -8.04
C THR A 286 -8.45 32.09 -6.97
N ILE A 287 -7.17 31.85 -7.22
CA ILE A 287 -6.28 31.31 -6.18
C ILE A 287 -6.07 32.40 -5.13
N GLN A 288 -6.40 32.10 -3.87
CA GLN A 288 -6.24 33.04 -2.76
C GLN A 288 -4.97 32.75 -1.97
N ASN A 289 -4.42 33.77 -1.33
CA ASN A 289 -3.37 33.59 -0.33
C ASN A 289 -3.84 32.64 0.78
N ILE A 290 -2.90 31.87 1.33
CA ILE A 290 -3.15 31.05 2.51
C ILE A 290 -2.71 31.88 3.70
N GLU A 291 -3.65 32.20 4.60
CA GLU A 291 -3.37 33.03 5.77
C GLU A 291 -3.62 32.26 7.06
N ASN A 292 -2.67 32.35 7.98
CA ASN A 292 -2.77 31.79 9.33
C ASN A 292 -3.11 30.29 9.39
N ALA A 293 -2.60 29.50 8.44
CA ALA A 293 -2.85 28.07 8.41
C ALA A 293 -2.12 27.33 9.54
N LYS A 294 -2.75 26.29 10.08
CA LYS A 294 -2.16 25.41 11.08
C LYS A 294 -1.51 24.19 10.43
N VAL A 295 -0.48 23.67 11.09
CA VAL A 295 0.24 22.49 10.63
C VAL A 295 -0.52 21.24 11.06
N LEU A 296 -1.09 20.51 10.10
CA LEU A 296 -1.81 19.27 10.38
C LEU A 296 -0.86 18.09 10.62
N ALA A 297 0.28 18.05 9.90
CA ALA A 297 1.28 17.01 10.07
C ALA A 297 2.64 17.47 9.54
N VAL A 298 3.72 16.99 10.17
CA VAL A 298 5.09 17.05 9.65
C VAL A 298 5.53 15.61 9.40
N LEU A 299 5.69 15.26 8.13
CA LEU A 299 5.93 13.89 7.70
C LEU A 299 7.32 13.74 7.12
N GLY A 300 7.92 12.57 7.35
CA GLY A 300 9.28 12.27 6.91
C GLY A 300 9.42 12.03 5.41
N ASP A 301 10.55 11.41 5.06
CA ASP A 301 10.87 11.02 3.69
C ASP A 301 10.08 9.76 3.29
N MET A 302 9.86 9.54 1.99
CA MET A 302 9.21 8.35 1.44
C MET A 302 7.80 8.07 1.98
N VAL A 303 7.03 9.13 2.26
CA VAL A 303 5.61 9.02 2.59
C VAL A 303 4.83 8.56 1.35
N THR A 304 4.60 7.26 1.25
CA THR A 304 3.83 6.66 0.15
C THR A 304 2.34 7.03 0.18
N THR A 305 1.65 6.87 -0.95
CA THR A 305 0.17 6.98 -0.99
C THR A 305 -0.56 5.89 -0.20
N ASP A 306 0.12 4.80 0.21
CA ASP A 306 -0.43 3.85 1.19
C ASP A 306 -0.41 4.41 2.62
N HIS A 307 0.52 5.31 2.95
CA HIS A 307 0.49 6.07 4.20
C HIS A 307 -0.64 7.11 4.19
N ILE A 308 -0.76 7.85 3.08
CA ILE A 308 -1.75 8.94 2.92
C ILE A 308 -3.18 8.41 2.80
N SER A 309 -3.38 7.30 2.08
CA SER A 309 -4.72 6.73 1.85
C SER A 309 -4.60 5.20 1.83
N PRO A 310 -4.55 4.52 2.99
CA PRO A 310 -4.47 3.07 3.09
C PRO A 310 -5.59 2.37 2.32
N ALA A 311 -5.33 1.14 1.85
CA ALA A 311 -6.31 0.33 1.12
C ALA A 311 -6.74 -0.95 1.85
N GLY A 312 -6.00 -1.36 2.89
CA GLY A 312 -6.21 -2.59 3.64
C GLY A 312 -7.36 -2.53 4.65
N SER A 313 -7.38 -3.50 5.55
CA SER A 313 -8.32 -3.57 6.68
C SER A 313 -8.04 -2.48 7.73
N PHE A 314 -9.01 -2.23 8.59
CA PHE A 314 -8.93 -1.29 9.70
C PHE A 314 -9.73 -1.78 10.90
N LYS A 315 -9.36 -1.31 12.09
CA LYS A 315 -9.96 -1.72 13.37
C LYS A 315 -11.23 -0.91 13.67
N GLU A 316 -12.09 -1.45 14.54
CA GLU A 316 -13.28 -0.75 15.05
C GLU A 316 -12.97 0.53 15.82
N THR A 317 -11.77 0.63 16.39
CA THR A 317 -11.31 1.78 17.16
C THR A 317 -10.86 2.96 16.30
N THR A 318 -10.69 2.79 14.99
CA THR A 318 -10.35 3.90 14.09
C THR A 318 -11.58 4.77 13.82
N PRO A 319 -11.42 6.04 13.40
CA PRO A 319 -12.55 6.89 13.06
C PRO A 319 -13.49 6.24 12.03
N ALA A 320 -12.92 5.59 11.00
CA ALA A 320 -13.69 4.87 9.98
C ALA A 320 -14.45 3.67 10.55
N GLY A 321 -13.83 2.93 11.48
CA GLY A 321 -14.47 1.83 12.20
C GLY A 321 -15.65 2.30 13.04
N GLN A 322 -15.45 3.36 13.83
CA GLN A 322 -16.50 3.98 14.64
C GLN A 322 -17.67 4.49 13.78
N TYR A 323 -17.38 5.11 12.64
CA TYR A 323 -18.40 5.53 11.68
C TYR A 323 -19.23 4.33 11.18
N LEU A 324 -18.60 3.24 10.77
CA LEU A 324 -19.31 2.06 10.28
C LEU A 324 -20.13 1.37 11.38
N THR A 325 -19.58 1.23 12.58
CA THR A 325 -20.30 0.70 13.75
C THR A 325 -21.52 1.58 14.10
N GLY A 326 -21.36 2.90 14.04
CA GLY A 326 -22.46 3.85 14.23
C GLY A 326 -23.58 3.73 13.18
N HIS A 327 -23.28 3.15 12.01
CA HIS A 327 -24.24 2.80 10.96
C HIS A 327 -24.68 1.34 11.00
N GLY A 328 -24.42 0.62 12.09
CA GLY A 328 -24.86 -0.76 12.30
C GLY A 328 -24.08 -1.81 11.51
N VAL A 329 -22.94 -1.46 10.93
CA VAL A 329 -22.08 -2.42 10.22
C VAL A 329 -21.16 -3.12 11.22
N PRO A 330 -21.20 -4.44 11.37
CA PRO A 330 -20.32 -5.15 12.30
C PRO A 330 -18.87 -5.21 11.75
N PRO A 331 -17.83 -5.32 12.60
CA PRO A 331 -16.43 -5.34 12.18
C PRO A 331 -16.09 -6.36 11.08
N ARG A 332 -16.71 -7.56 11.12
CA ARG A 332 -16.55 -8.60 10.09
C ARG A 332 -17.01 -8.17 8.68
N GLU A 333 -17.82 -7.12 8.58
CA GLU A 333 -18.35 -6.56 7.33
C GLU A 333 -17.72 -5.21 6.95
N PHE A 334 -16.72 -4.73 7.71
CA PHE A 334 -16.01 -3.49 7.36
C PHE A 334 -15.39 -3.54 5.97
N ASN A 335 -14.94 -4.74 5.56
CA ASN A 335 -14.16 -4.93 4.34
C ASN A 335 -12.84 -4.13 4.43
N SER A 336 -12.32 -3.62 3.32
CA SER A 336 -11.11 -2.80 3.29
C SER A 336 -11.40 -1.35 2.92
N TYR A 337 -10.48 -0.43 3.23
CA TYR A 337 -10.57 0.96 2.73
C TYR A 337 -10.68 0.98 1.20
N GLY A 338 -9.97 0.09 0.50
CA GLY A 338 -10.05 -0.04 -0.95
C GLY A 338 -11.48 -0.33 -1.45
N ALA A 339 -12.22 -1.20 -0.75
CA ALA A 339 -13.60 -1.51 -1.07
C ALA A 339 -14.59 -0.37 -0.74
N ARG A 340 -14.18 0.58 0.11
CA ARG A 340 -15.00 1.71 0.58
C ARG A 340 -14.77 3.00 -0.20
N ARG A 341 -14.02 2.96 -1.30
CA ARG A 341 -13.68 4.14 -2.14
C ARG A 341 -14.87 4.88 -2.75
N GLY A 342 -16.06 4.27 -2.80
CA GLY A 342 -17.30 4.94 -3.21
C GLY A 342 -17.94 5.77 -2.08
N ASN A 343 -17.45 5.65 -0.85
CA ASN A 343 -17.98 6.34 0.32
C ASN A 343 -16.93 7.33 0.87
N HIS A 344 -17.16 8.62 0.65
CA HIS A 344 -16.24 9.66 1.09
C HIS A 344 -16.10 9.77 2.61
N GLU A 345 -17.15 9.47 3.38
CA GLU A 345 -17.10 9.52 4.85
C GLU A 345 -16.08 8.52 5.42
N VAL A 346 -16.04 7.31 4.84
CA VAL A 346 -15.05 6.29 5.24
C VAL A 346 -13.66 6.67 4.79
N MET A 347 -13.53 7.16 3.55
CA MET A 347 -12.22 7.46 2.98
C MET A 347 -11.58 8.71 3.59
N MET A 348 -12.35 9.73 3.96
CA MET A 348 -11.87 10.89 4.72
C MET A 348 -11.30 10.44 6.06
N ARG A 349 -12.04 9.61 6.81
CA ARG A 349 -11.61 9.02 8.08
C ARG A 349 -10.41 8.09 7.94
N GLY A 350 -10.25 7.47 6.77
CA GLY A 350 -9.09 6.66 6.43
C GLY A 350 -7.88 7.46 5.97
N THR A 351 -7.99 8.76 5.73
CA THR A 351 -6.89 9.58 5.22
C THR A 351 -5.84 9.79 6.31
N PHE A 352 -4.59 9.48 5.99
CA PHE A 352 -3.45 9.37 6.90
C PHE A 352 -3.64 8.36 8.05
N ALA A 353 -4.61 7.45 7.97
CA ALA A 353 -4.91 6.48 9.04
C ALA A 353 -4.04 5.20 8.99
N ASN A 354 -2.94 5.21 8.23
CA ASN A 354 -2.05 4.06 8.13
C ASN A 354 -1.37 3.81 9.49
N ILE A 355 -1.29 2.56 9.93
CA ILE A 355 -0.74 2.19 11.24
C ILE A 355 0.78 2.40 11.37
N ARG A 356 1.49 2.68 10.27
CA ARG A 356 2.95 2.86 10.20
C ARG A 356 3.38 4.27 9.80
N ILE A 357 2.44 5.17 9.52
CA ILE A 357 2.81 6.57 9.31
C ILE A 357 3.38 7.14 10.60
N LYS A 358 4.40 7.97 10.49
CA LYS A 358 5.04 8.68 11.60
C LYS A 358 4.91 10.17 11.36
N ASN A 359 4.34 10.86 12.34
CA ASN A 359 4.26 12.31 12.36
C ASN A 359 5.37 12.82 13.27
N GLU A 360 6.31 13.59 12.72
CA GLU A 360 7.47 14.14 13.43
C GLU A 360 7.06 15.18 14.51
N MET A 361 5.77 15.57 14.57
CA MET A 361 5.18 16.35 15.67
C MET A 361 4.97 15.53 16.96
N LEU A 362 5.05 14.20 16.90
CA LEU A 362 4.79 13.30 18.01
C LEU A 362 6.03 12.45 18.32
N ASP A 363 6.33 12.30 19.61
CA ASP A 363 7.49 11.52 20.06
C ASP A 363 7.19 10.01 20.03
N ASP A 364 7.85 9.31 19.11
CA ASP A 364 7.81 7.83 18.94
C ASP A 364 6.39 7.24 18.78
N VAL A 365 5.48 7.99 18.15
CA VAL A 365 4.11 7.53 17.86
C VAL A 365 4.00 7.03 16.41
N GLU A 366 3.61 5.76 16.27
CA GLU A 366 3.18 5.17 15.00
C GLU A 366 1.65 5.23 14.84
N GLY A 367 1.21 5.59 13.65
CA GLY A 367 -0.21 5.63 13.28
C GLY A 367 -0.68 7.01 12.85
N GLY A 368 -1.94 7.07 12.43
CA GLY A 368 -2.57 8.28 11.90
C GLY A 368 -2.96 9.31 12.96
N TYR A 369 -1.97 9.79 13.70
CA TYR A 369 -2.13 10.71 14.83
C TYR A 369 -1.43 12.05 14.59
N THR A 370 -1.94 13.09 15.24
CA THR A 370 -1.38 14.44 15.24
C THR A 370 -1.78 15.19 16.51
N LEU A 371 -1.39 16.46 16.62
CA LEU A 371 -1.85 17.37 17.67
C LEU A 371 -3.14 18.09 17.23
N GLY A 372 -4.17 18.01 18.06
CA GLY A 372 -5.41 18.76 17.90
C GLY A 372 -5.24 20.25 18.22
N PRO A 373 -6.30 21.06 18.02
CA PRO A 373 -6.26 22.50 18.33
C PRO A 373 -5.92 22.84 19.79
N ASP A 374 -6.21 21.93 20.72
CA ASP A 374 -5.90 22.05 22.15
C ASP A 374 -4.48 21.56 22.51
N GLY A 375 -3.71 21.10 21.53
CA GLY A 375 -2.38 20.53 21.71
C GLY A 375 -2.38 19.08 22.20
N THR A 376 -3.53 18.41 22.30
CA THR A 376 -3.62 17.00 22.69
C THR A 376 -3.51 16.09 21.47
N GLN A 377 -3.02 14.86 21.67
CA GLN A 377 -2.95 13.89 20.58
C GLN A 377 -4.35 13.46 20.15
N ALA A 378 -4.65 13.56 18.86
CA ALA A 378 -5.89 13.13 18.25
C ALA A 378 -5.62 12.35 16.95
N SER A 379 -6.63 11.68 16.40
CA SER A 379 -6.52 11.16 15.03
C SER A 379 -6.41 12.33 14.05
N ILE A 380 -5.71 12.14 12.93
CA ILE A 380 -5.59 13.19 11.91
C ILE A 380 -6.97 13.65 11.40
N PHE A 381 -7.92 12.72 11.28
CA PHE A 381 -9.29 13.05 10.90
C PHE A 381 -9.96 13.97 11.93
N ASP A 382 -9.93 13.61 13.21
CA ASP A 382 -10.62 14.38 14.26
C ASP A 382 -10.00 15.77 14.42
N ALA A 383 -8.67 15.86 14.39
CA ALA A 383 -7.97 17.14 14.43
C ALA A 383 -8.32 18.03 13.23
N ALA A 384 -8.36 17.45 12.02
CA ALA A 384 -8.72 18.18 10.80
C ALA A 384 -10.16 18.71 10.85
N MET A 385 -11.12 17.90 11.33
CA MET A 385 -12.51 18.35 11.47
C MET A 385 -12.64 19.47 12.51
N ALA A 386 -11.93 19.37 13.65
CA ALA A 386 -11.94 20.42 14.68
C ALA A 386 -11.42 21.77 14.16
N TYR A 387 -10.39 21.78 13.30
CA TYR A 387 -9.92 22.99 12.64
C TYR A 387 -10.88 23.50 11.55
N GLN A 388 -11.56 22.61 10.83
CA GLN A 388 -12.57 23.00 9.85
C GLN A 388 -13.77 23.68 10.50
N ASP A 389 -14.22 23.22 11.67
CA ASP A 389 -15.33 23.82 12.42
C ASP A 389 -15.05 25.29 12.80
N THR A 390 -13.78 25.66 12.98
CA THR A 390 -13.33 27.04 13.24
C THR A 390 -12.88 27.79 11.99
N GLY A 391 -13.06 27.20 10.79
CA GLY A 391 -12.66 27.79 9.51
C GLY A 391 -11.14 27.98 9.35
N THR A 392 -10.33 27.25 10.11
CA THR A 392 -8.88 27.38 10.13
C THR A 392 -8.25 26.59 8.98
N PRO A 393 -7.50 27.22 8.06
CA PRO A 393 -6.85 26.49 6.97
C PRO A 393 -5.73 25.59 7.49
N LEU A 394 -5.47 24.50 6.77
CA LEU A 394 -4.46 23.51 7.15
C LEU A 394 -3.37 23.37 6.09
N VAL A 395 -2.15 23.09 6.53
CA VAL A 395 -1.02 22.70 5.68
C VAL A 395 -0.35 21.43 6.20
N ILE A 396 0.31 20.70 5.31
CA ILE A 396 1.14 19.53 5.65
C ILE A 396 2.56 19.80 5.20
N PHE A 397 3.54 19.40 6.02
CA PHE A 397 4.94 19.32 5.62
C PHE A 397 5.34 17.89 5.32
N GLY A 398 6.16 17.68 4.30
CA GLY A 398 6.68 16.37 3.88
C GLY A 398 8.18 16.40 3.60
N GLY A 399 8.83 15.24 3.69
CA GLY A 399 10.22 15.05 3.28
C GLY A 399 10.37 14.79 1.78
N GLU A 400 11.41 14.05 1.42
CA GLU A 400 11.68 13.63 0.04
C GLU A 400 10.68 12.57 -0.45
N GLN A 401 10.42 12.56 -1.75
CA GLN A 401 9.57 11.58 -2.45
C GLN A 401 8.15 11.48 -1.86
N TYR A 402 7.58 12.62 -1.48
CA TYR A 402 6.23 12.68 -0.92
C TYR A 402 5.19 12.20 -1.94
N GLY A 403 4.37 11.22 -1.55
CA GLY A 403 3.36 10.62 -2.41
C GLY A 403 3.84 9.46 -3.29
N ALA A 404 4.91 8.77 -2.91
CA ALA A 404 5.41 7.62 -3.65
C ALA A 404 4.41 6.46 -3.77
N GLY A 405 4.54 5.66 -4.84
CA GLY A 405 3.81 4.41 -4.99
C GLY A 405 2.54 4.49 -5.83
N SER A 406 1.38 4.26 -5.22
CA SER A 406 0.12 4.04 -5.96
C SER A 406 -0.46 5.32 -6.56
N SER A 407 -1.07 5.22 -7.74
CA SER A 407 -1.76 6.33 -8.42
C SER A 407 -3.11 6.73 -7.81
N ARG A 408 -3.41 6.32 -6.57
CA ARG A 408 -4.75 6.50 -5.97
C ARG A 408 -5.03 7.98 -5.74
N ASP A 409 -6.06 8.50 -6.41
CA ASP A 409 -6.48 9.90 -6.26
C ASP A 409 -7.08 10.21 -4.88
N TRP A 410 -7.55 9.19 -4.16
CA TRP A 410 -7.99 9.31 -2.76
C TRP A 410 -6.92 9.86 -1.82
N ALA A 411 -5.63 9.72 -2.14
CA ALA A 411 -4.56 10.40 -1.40
C ALA A 411 -4.64 11.94 -1.52
N ALA A 412 -5.17 12.47 -2.62
CA ALA A 412 -5.43 13.90 -2.78
C ALA A 412 -6.86 14.30 -2.38
N LYS A 413 -7.88 13.51 -2.75
CA LYS A 413 -9.28 13.77 -2.36
C LYS A 413 -9.43 13.80 -0.85
N GLY A 414 -8.85 12.82 -0.15
CA GLY A 414 -8.81 12.77 1.30
C GLY A 414 -8.16 14.00 1.89
N THR A 415 -6.94 14.32 1.43
CA THR A 415 -6.20 15.53 1.85
C THR A 415 -7.03 16.81 1.68
N ALA A 416 -7.67 17.00 0.52
CA ALA A 416 -8.53 18.15 0.25
C ALA A 416 -9.77 18.18 1.16
N LEU A 417 -10.44 17.03 1.36
CA LEU A 417 -11.63 16.92 2.19
C LEU A 417 -11.33 17.07 3.69
N LEU A 418 -10.09 16.81 4.13
CA LEU A 418 -9.59 17.18 5.45
C LEU A 418 -9.31 18.69 5.58
N GLY A 419 -9.50 19.49 4.52
CA GLY A 419 -9.37 20.95 4.58
C GLY A 419 -7.95 21.48 4.37
N VAL A 420 -7.03 20.60 3.99
CA VAL A 420 -5.64 20.96 3.67
C VAL A 420 -5.63 21.81 2.40
N LYS A 421 -5.03 22.99 2.49
CA LYS A 421 -4.91 23.96 1.38
C LYS A 421 -3.60 23.82 0.61
N ALA A 422 -2.55 23.41 1.31
CA ALA A 422 -1.24 23.21 0.71
C ALA A 422 -0.47 22.06 1.34
N VAL A 423 0.39 21.44 0.53
CA VAL A 423 1.40 20.49 0.98
C VAL A 423 2.77 21.06 0.61
N ILE A 424 3.68 21.15 1.58
CA ILE A 424 5.02 21.69 1.42
C ILE A 424 6.02 20.56 1.64
N ALA A 425 6.69 20.10 0.58
CA ALA A 425 7.60 18.95 0.65
C ALA A 425 8.99 19.29 0.12
N GLU A 426 9.97 18.41 0.37
CA GLU A 426 11.29 18.56 -0.24
C GLU A 426 11.25 18.20 -1.73
N ASN A 427 10.51 17.16 -2.09
CA ASN A 427 10.07 16.91 -3.46
C ASN A 427 8.86 15.97 -3.52
N PHE A 428 8.18 15.95 -4.66
CA PHE A 428 6.99 15.12 -4.89
C PHE A 428 7.21 14.04 -5.95
N GLU A 429 6.54 12.91 -5.73
CA GLU A 429 6.35 11.91 -6.77
C GLU A 429 5.27 12.34 -7.78
N ARG A 430 5.57 12.12 -9.06
CA ARG A 430 4.91 12.78 -10.21
C ARG A 430 3.38 12.69 -10.16
N ILE A 431 2.83 11.49 -9.93
CA ILE A 431 1.38 11.25 -9.98
C ILE A 431 0.68 11.92 -8.79
N HIS A 432 1.28 11.86 -7.61
CA HIS A 432 0.66 12.44 -6.42
C HIS A 432 0.61 13.97 -6.51
N ARG A 433 1.68 14.62 -6.97
CA ARG A 433 1.68 16.06 -7.26
C ARG A 433 0.52 16.46 -8.18
N SER A 434 0.35 15.78 -9.30
CA SER A 434 -0.76 16.05 -10.23
C SER A 434 -2.13 15.82 -9.59
N ASN A 435 -2.29 14.80 -8.75
CA ASN A 435 -3.54 14.54 -8.04
C ASN A 435 -3.87 15.65 -7.02
N LEU A 436 -2.88 16.19 -6.30
CA LEU A 436 -3.07 17.32 -5.38
C LEU A 436 -3.61 18.55 -6.12
N VAL A 437 -2.95 18.94 -7.22
CA VAL A 437 -3.40 20.03 -8.10
C VAL A 437 -4.81 19.76 -8.62
N GLY A 438 -5.09 18.53 -9.07
CA GLY A 438 -6.41 18.14 -9.57
C GLY A 438 -7.52 18.25 -8.51
N MET A 439 -7.18 18.26 -7.22
CA MET A 439 -8.12 18.47 -6.11
C MET A 439 -8.04 19.88 -5.51
N GLY A 440 -7.32 20.81 -6.14
CA GLY A 440 -7.19 22.19 -5.66
C GLY A 440 -6.25 22.38 -4.47
N VAL A 441 -5.50 21.35 -4.06
CA VAL A 441 -4.46 21.45 -3.03
C VAL A 441 -3.16 21.87 -3.69
N ILE A 442 -2.52 22.94 -3.22
CA ILE A 442 -1.34 23.50 -3.87
C ILE A 442 -0.07 22.78 -3.36
N PRO A 443 0.68 22.08 -4.22
CA PRO A 443 1.97 21.51 -3.84
C PRO A 443 3.06 22.58 -3.91
N PHE A 444 3.88 22.66 -2.88
CA PHE A 444 5.05 23.54 -2.80
C PHE A 444 6.29 22.74 -2.48
N GLU A 445 7.40 23.06 -3.14
CA GLU A 445 8.71 22.55 -2.80
C GLU A 445 9.51 23.57 -2.00
N PHE A 446 10.25 23.10 -0.99
CA PHE A 446 11.26 23.92 -0.35
C PHE A 446 12.30 24.40 -1.38
N THR A 447 12.91 25.56 -1.13
CA THR A 447 14.01 26.07 -1.94
C THR A 447 15.27 26.20 -1.08
N ARG A 448 16.42 26.37 -1.76
CA ARG A 448 17.72 26.60 -1.09
C ARG A 448 18.05 25.45 -0.13
N SER A 449 18.46 25.76 1.10
CA SER A 449 18.77 24.81 2.17
C SER A 449 17.62 24.65 3.17
N ASP A 450 16.44 25.20 2.88
CA ASP A 450 15.28 25.03 3.75
C ASP A 450 14.70 23.62 3.57
N SER A 451 14.28 23.02 4.67
CA SER A 451 13.67 21.69 4.74
C SER A 451 12.87 21.62 6.03
N ARG A 452 12.01 20.60 6.19
CA ARG A 452 11.32 20.36 7.47
C ARG A 452 12.29 20.25 8.65
N LYS A 453 13.49 19.68 8.42
CA LYS A 453 14.55 19.46 9.43
C LYS A 453 15.26 20.75 9.78
N THR A 454 15.72 21.53 8.80
CA THR A 454 16.44 22.79 9.05
C THR A 454 15.54 23.88 9.64
N LEU A 455 14.23 23.76 9.44
CA LEU A 455 13.25 24.63 10.06
C LEU A 455 12.91 24.20 11.49
N GLY A 456 13.16 22.96 11.91
CA GLY A 456 12.85 22.51 13.28
C GLY A 456 11.37 22.75 13.64
N LEU A 457 10.47 22.29 12.76
CA LEU A 457 9.03 22.45 12.92
C LEU A 457 8.51 21.58 14.07
N THR A 458 7.66 22.15 14.92
CA THR A 458 7.08 21.50 16.09
C THR A 458 5.60 21.17 15.89
N GLY A 459 4.95 21.80 14.90
CA GLY A 459 3.51 21.70 14.66
C GLY A 459 2.69 22.80 15.32
N HIS A 460 3.28 23.59 16.23
CA HIS A 460 2.62 24.74 16.85
C HIS A 460 2.68 26.02 16.00
N GLU A 461 3.40 25.96 14.87
CA GLU A 461 3.57 27.09 13.99
C GLU A 461 2.27 27.48 13.28
N THR A 462 2.26 28.72 12.79
CA THR A 462 1.24 29.25 11.89
C THR A 462 1.90 29.63 10.58
N VAL A 463 1.30 29.25 9.45
CA VAL A 463 1.89 29.36 8.11
C VAL A 463 1.03 30.25 7.23
N SER A 464 1.67 31.27 6.63
CA SER A 464 1.03 32.16 5.66
C SER A 464 1.82 32.18 4.34
N ILE A 465 1.15 31.94 3.21
CA ILE A 465 1.74 31.91 1.87
C ILE A 465 1.06 32.97 1.02
N SER A 466 1.85 33.92 0.51
CA SER A 466 1.33 35.09 -0.21
C SER A 466 1.79 35.14 -1.67
N GLY A 467 1.14 35.98 -2.47
CA GLY A 467 1.42 36.12 -3.90
C GLY A 467 0.70 35.09 -4.78
N LEU A 468 -0.32 34.41 -4.26
CA LEU A 468 -1.03 33.35 -4.97
C LEU A 468 -2.05 33.90 -5.99
N ASN A 469 -2.52 35.14 -5.81
CA ASN A 469 -3.54 35.76 -6.67
C ASN A 469 -3.06 36.03 -8.12
N THR A 470 -1.75 36.04 -8.36
CA THR A 470 -1.14 36.27 -9.69
C THR A 470 -0.13 35.17 -10.03
N LEU A 471 -0.36 33.97 -9.50
CA LEU A 471 0.57 32.86 -9.57
C LEU A 471 0.83 32.46 -11.03
N LYS A 472 2.10 32.23 -11.37
CA LYS A 472 2.53 31.64 -12.63
C LYS A 472 3.07 30.22 -12.40
N PRO A 473 3.14 29.38 -13.44
CA PRO A 473 3.66 28.03 -13.29
C PRO A 473 5.10 28.07 -12.74
N LEU A 474 5.41 27.17 -11.81
CA LEU A 474 6.73 27.04 -11.18
C LEU A 474 7.22 28.27 -10.40
N GLN A 475 6.37 29.26 -10.15
CA GLN A 475 6.77 30.51 -9.48
C GLN A 475 7.20 30.26 -8.03
N GLU A 476 8.27 30.94 -7.61
CA GLU A 476 8.64 31.03 -6.20
C GLU A 476 7.78 32.08 -5.48
N VAL A 477 7.26 31.71 -4.30
CA VAL A 477 6.39 32.56 -3.49
C VAL A 477 6.90 32.66 -2.04
N PRO A 478 6.71 33.81 -1.39
CA PRO A 478 7.06 33.99 0.01
C PRO A 478 6.14 33.19 0.94
N CYS A 479 6.74 32.53 1.92
CA CYS A 479 6.07 31.83 3.00
C CYS A 479 6.60 32.34 4.35
N GLN A 480 5.67 32.71 5.23
CA GLN A 480 5.94 33.17 6.58
C GLN A 480 5.53 32.07 7.56
N ILE A 481 6.48 31.64 8.39
CA ILE A 481 6.27 30.66 9.46
C ILE A 481 6.42 31.38 10.80
N THR A 482 5.30 31.61 11.49
CA THR A 482 5.27 32.18 12.83
C THR A 482 5.36 31.08 13.86
N ARG A 483 6.41 31.10 14.68
CA ARG A 483 6.67 30.15 15.77
C ARG A 483 5.77 30.39 16.98
N ALA A 484 5.75 29.44 17.90
CA ALA A 484 4.99 29.55 19.15
C ALA A 484 5.43 30.73 20.03
N ASP A 485 6.70 31.14 19.97
CA ASP A 485 7.25 32.30 20.69
C ASP A 485 6.97 33.65 19.97
N GLY A 486 6.25 33.62 18.84
CA GLY A 486 5.96 34.78 18.01
C GLY A 486 7.08 35.17 17.04
N SER A 487 8.24 34.52 17.08
CA SER A 487 9.29 34.75 16.11
C SER A 487 8.87 34.32 14.71
N ILE A 488 9.36 35.03 13.70
CA ILE A 488 8.96 34.82 12.31
C ILE A 488 10.15 34.34 11.50
N LYS A 489 9.96 33.23 10.79
CA LYS A 489 10.89 32.72 9.79
C LYS A 489 10.27 32.87 8.40
N GLU A 490 10.92 33.65 7.55
CA GLU A 490 10.54 33.78 6.14
C GLU A 490 11.37 32.84 5.27
N ILE A 491 10.71 32.16 4.35
CA ILE A 491 11.30 31.28 3.35
C ILE A 491 10.68 31.53 1.96
N LEU A 492 11.34 31.03 0.93
CA LEU A 492 10.76 30.94 -0.42
C LEU A 492 10.36 29.51 -0.71
N LEU A 493 9.18 29.34 -1.29
CA LEU A 493 8.64 28.07 -1.72
C LEU A 493 8.44 28.08 -3.23
N LYS A 494 8.87 27.02 -3.91
CA LYS A 494 8.60 26.82 -5.33
C LYS A 494 7.21 26.20 -5.48
N CYS A 495 6.29 26.91 -6.11
CA CYS A 495 4.98 26.34 -6.45
C CYS A 495 5.14 25.22 -7.49
N ARG A 496 4.57 24.03 -7.23
CA ARG A 496 4.60 22.87 -8.11
C ARG A 496 3.30 22.67 -8.89
N ILE A 497 2.65 23.78 -9.20
CA ILE A 497 1.74 23.90 -10.34
C ILE A 497 2.64 24.10 -11.57
N ASP A 498 2.77 23.05 -12.38
CA ASP A 498 3.85 22.95 -13.36
C ASP A 498 3.46 23.56 -14.72
N THR A 499 2.16 23.80 -14.97
CA THR A 499 1.65 24.29 -16.26
C THR A 499 0.52 25.31 -16.09
N ALA A 500 0.22 26.06 -17.15
CA ALA A 500 -0.88 27.05 -17.13
C ALA A 500 -2.26 26.38 -16.97
N ILE A 501 -2.49 25.22 -17.58
CA ILE A 501 -3.76 24.49 -17.44
C ILE A 501 -3.96 23.98 -16.00
N GLU A 502 -2.88 23.67 -15.30
CA GLU A 502 -2.96 23.30 -13.88
C GLU A 502 -3.34 24.48 -12.99
N ILE A 503 -2.98 25.72 -13.34
CA ILE A 503 -3.46 26.94 -12.65
C ILE A 503 -4.98 27.03 -12.81
N GLU A 504 -5.46 26.89 -14.05
CA GLU A 504 -6.89 26.93 -14.36
C GLU A 504 -7.67 25.87 -13.57
N TYR A 505 -7.13 24.65 -13.43
CA TYR A 505 -7.75 23.64 -12.56
C TYR A 505 -7.90 24.12 -11.12
N VAL A 506 -6.88 24.75 -10.53
CA VAL A 506 -6.94 25.24 -9.14
C VAL A 506 -7.87 26.45 -9.00
N GLU A 507 -7.90 27.38 -9.97
CA GLU A 507 -8.87 28.48 -10.02
C GLU A 507 -10.31 27.99 -10.07
N HIS A 508 -10.53 26.84 -10.72
CA HIS A 508 -11.82 26.18 -10.75
C HIS A 508 -12.17 25.42 -9.46
N GLY A 509 -11.23 25.27 -8.51
CA GLY A 509 -11.39 24.46 -7.30
C GLY A 509 -11.09 22.97 -7.51
N GLY A 510 -10.47 22.62 -8.64
CA GLY A 510 -10.08 21.26 -9.03
C GLY A 510 -10.47 20.91 -10.47
N VAL A 511 -9.93 19.79 -10.97
CA VAL A 511 -10.17 19.30 -12.32
C VAL A 511 -11.64 18.88 -12.55
N LEU A 512 -12.31 18.35 -11.51
CA LEU A 512 -13.70 17.93 -11.60
C LEU A 512 -14.64 19.15 -11.80
N PRO A 513 -14.57 20.20 -10.96
CA PRO A 513 -15.26 21.47 -11.25
C PRO A 513 -14.92 22.07 -12.61
N TYR A 514 -13.66 22.01 -13.05
CA TYR A 514 -13.25 22.50 -14.37
C TYR A 514 -14.01 21.80 -15.51
N VAL A 515 -14.00 20.47 -15.52
CA VAL A 515 -14.71 19.69 -16.54
C VAL A 515 -16.21 19.96 -16.52
N LEU A 516 -16.83 20.01 -15.33
CA LEU A 516 -18.27 20.24 -15.23
C LEU A 516 -18.67 21.64 -15.74
N ARG A 517 -17.90 22.70 -15.44
CA ARG A 517 -18.17 24.04 -15.99
C ARG A 517 -18.09 24.07 -17.51
N ASN A 518 -17.16 23.32 -18.10
CA ASN A 518 -16.99 23.28 -19.55
C ASN A 518 -18.07 22.44 -20.26
N LEU A 519 -18.61 21.42 -19.60
CA LEU A 519 -19.73 20.62 -20.13
C LEU A 519 -21.09 21.32 -20.00
N ALA A 520 -21.23 22.22 -19.02
CA ALA A 520 -22.46 22.96 -18.76
C ALA A 520 -22.58 24.28 -19.56
N GLN A 521 -21.55 24.63 -20.33
CA GLN A 521 -21.59 25.66 -21.38
C GLN A 521 -22.21 25.09 -22.64
#